data_AF-A0A7S2LRL2-F1
#
_entry.id   AF-A0A7S2LRL2-F1
#
_cell.length_a   1.000
_cell.length_b   1.000
_cell.length_c   1.000
_cell.angle_alpha   90.00
_cell.angle_beta   90.00
_cell.angle_gamma   90.00
#
_symmetry.space_group_name_H-M   'P 1'
#
loop_
_entity.id
_entity.type
_entity.pdbx_description
1 polymer ?
#
loop_
_entity_poly.entity_id
_entity_poly.type
_entity_poly.pdbx_seq_one_letter_code
_entity_poly.pdbx_strand_id
1 'polypeptide(L)'
;VGGVLVLADHGDVCEQELRVAFKRMLAVVVVLTRNALESLPLMSALKVAMEFTQAPPAPLLVLPVHTSAWWFPSAGALQGAMAKHFPTQAMEAMVSARTFFNHISLCFNAHESAQVLDAQVGRMTTRIDGAPRTGLPKMNRTASANKEDCDEPFSL
;
A
#
# COMPACT_ATOMS: atom_id res chain seq x y z
N VAL A 1 3.34 17.98 -9.93
CA VAL A 1 3.54 17.14 -11.13
C VAL A 1 3.65 15.70 -10.64
N GLY A 2 2.64 14.86 -10.92
CA GLY A 2 2.71 13.43 -10.63
C GLY A 2 3.39 12.72 -11.80
N GLY A 3 4.32 11.81 -11.50
CA GLY A 3 4.98 10.96 -12.49
C GLY A 3 4.70 9.49 -12.17
N VAL A 4 4.69 8.64 -13.20
CA VAL A 4 4.62 7.18 -13.03
C VAL A 4 6.04 6.64 -13.15
N LEU A 5 6.48 5.88 -12.15
CA LEU A 5 7.75 5.17 -12.18
C LEU A 5 7.47 3.67 -12.36
N VAL A 6 7.92 3.10 -13.48
CA VAL A 6 7.81 1.67 -13.74
C VAL A 6 9.11 1.01 -13.33
N LEU A 7 9.11 0.32 -12.19
CA LEU A 7 10.32 -0.33 -11.66
C LEU A 7 10.89 -1.41 -12.60
N ALA A 8 10.07 -1.97 -13.49
CA ALA A 8 10.51 -2.96 -14.47
C ALA A 8 11.40 -2.38 -15.59
N ASP A 9 11.33 -1.07 -15.83
CA ASP A 9 12.14 -0.37 -16.84
C ASP A 9 13.51 0.05 -16.27
N HIS A 10 13.65 0.00 -14.94
CA HIS A 10 14.91 0.14 -14.25
C HIS A 10 15.51 -1.26 -14.06
N GLY A 11 16.83 -1.39 -14.20
CA GLY A 11 17.53 -2.66 -13.94
C GLY A 11 17.43 -3.09 -12.48
N ASP A 12 18.41 -3.83 -11.98
CA ASP A 12 18.42 -4.24 -10.56
C ASP A 12 18.53 -3.01 -9.64
N VAL A 13 17.38 -2.52 -9.16
CA VAL A 13 17.29 -1.43 -8.18
C VAL A 13 17.58 -1.99 -6.80
N CYS A 14 18.55 -1.42 -6.09
CA CYS A 14 18.88 -1.90 -4.75
C CYS A 14 17.81 -1.47 -3.73
N GLU A 15 17.76 -2.17 -2.59
CA GLU A 15 16.77 -1.90 -1.54
C GLU A 15 16.79 -0.44 -1.06
N GLN A 16 17.99 0.15 -0.97
CA GLN A 16 18.15 1.53 -0.50
C GLN A 16 17.56 2.55 -1.48
N GLU A 17 17.71 2.34 -2.79
CA GLU A 17 17.12 3.18 -3.82
C GLU A 17 15.59 3.07 -3.81
N LEU A 18 15.05 1.86 -3.63
CA LEU A 18 13.61 1.64 -3.47
C LEU A 18 13.06 2.41 -2.26
N ARG A 19 13.76 2.38 -1.12
CA ARG A 19 13.37 3.14 0.07
C ARG A 19 13.34 4.65 -0.18
N VAL A 20 14.33 5.18 -0.91
CA VAL A 20 14.37 6.61 -1.29
C VAL A 20 13.23 6.96 -2.25
N ALA A 21 12.95 6.09 -3.23
CA ALA A 21 11.85 6.27 -4.16
C ALA A 21 10.50 6.27 -3.43
N PHE A 22 10.23 5.27 -2.59
CA PHE A 22 8.94 5.09 -1.90
C PHE A 22 8.60 6.23 -0.94
N LYS A 23 9.58 6.88 -0.32
CA LYS A 23 9.36 8.10 0.48
C LYS A 23 8.71 9.25 -0.29
N ARG A 24 8.86 9.26 -1.61
CA ARG A 24 8.35 10.32 -2.50
C ARG A 24 7.09 9.90 -3.25
N MET A 25 6.67 8.64 -3.11
CA MET A 25 5.51 8.10 -3.82
C MET A 25 4.22 8.29 -3.02
N LEU A 26 3.12 8.54 -3.73
CA LEU A 26 1.78 8.56 -3.14
C LEU A 26 1.20 7.15 -3.04
N ALA A 27 1.52 6.30 -4.01
CA ALA A 27 1.09 4.92 -4.06
C ALA A 27 2.10 4.06 -4.83
N VAL A 28 2.11 2.76 -4.55
CA VAL A 28 2.85 1.74 -5.28
C VAL A 28 1.85 0.74 -5.82
N VAL A 29 1.84 0.54 -7.14
CA VAL A 29 1.02 -0.47 -7.80
C VAL A 29 1.89 -1.68 -8.09
N VAL A 30 1.51 -2.84 -7.57
CA VAL A 30 2.24 -4.10 -7.72
C VAL A 30 1.49 -4.98 -8.71
N VAL A 31 2.02 -5.14 -9.93
CA VAL A 31 1.39 -5.99 -10.96
C VAL A 31 1.87 -7.43 -10.81
N LEU A 32 0.93 -8.33 -10.51
CA LEU A 32 1.15 -9.75 -10.26
C LEU A 32 0.82 -10.55 -11.53
N THR A 33 1.86 -11.18 -12.07
CA THR A 33 1.79 -12.10 -13.21
C THR A 33 2.07 -13.53 -12.74
N ARG A 34 1.92 -14.54 -13.62
CA ARG A 34 2.04 -15.97 -13.30
C ARG A 34 3.25 -16.32 -12.41
N ASN A 35 4.40 -15.68 -12.62
CA ASN A 35 5.66 -15.97 -11.92
C ASN A 35 6.11 -14.84 -10.99
N ALA A 36 5.18 -13.96 -10.57
CA ALA A 36 5.50 -12.81 -9.72
C ALA A 36 6.30 -13.21 -8.47
N LEU A 37 5.94 -14.32 -7.82
CA LEU A 37 6.59 -14.78 -6.59
C LEU A 37 7.98 -15.37 -6.80
N GLU A 38 8.36 -15.67 -8.04
CA GLU A 38 9.70 -16.17 -8.38
C GLU A 38 10.68 -15.02 -8.69
N SER A 39 10.15 -13.82 -8.95
CA SER A 39 10.94 -12.64 -9.25
C SER A 39 11.53 -12.06 -7.96
N LEU A 40 12.84 -12.29 -7.77
CA LEU A 40 13.58 -11.73 -6.63
C LEU A 40 13.47 -10.18 -6.56
N PRO A 41 13.61 -9.43 -7.68
CA PRO A 41 13.43 -7.97 -7.64
C PRO A 41 12.03 -7.57 -7.16
N LEU A 42 10.97 -8.26 -7.64
CA LEU A 42 9.60 -7.97 -7.23
C LEU A 42 9.39 -8.28 -5.74
N MET A 43 9.90 -9.41 -5.27
CA MET A 43 9.78 -9.81 -3.87
C MET A 43 10.52 -8.85 -2.93
N SER A 44 11.69 -8.35 -3.35
CA SER A 44 12.43 -7.32 -2.63
C SER A 44 11.64 -6.00 -2.57
N ALA A 45 11.12 -5.54 -3.70
CA ALA A 45 10.30 -4.33 -3.75
C ALA A 45 9.01 -4.45 -2.91
N LEU A 46 8.37 -5.62 -2.94
CA LEU A 46 7.18 -5.90 -2.15
C LEU A 46 7.49 -5.86 -0.65
N LYS A 47 8.61 -6.44 -0.22
CA LYS A 47 9.06 -6.37 1.18
C LYS A 47 9.19 -4.91 1.63
N VAL A 48 9.93 -4.09 0.87
CA VAL A 48 10.09 -2.66 1.20
C VAL A 48 8.74 -1.96 1.22
N ALA A 49 7.85 -2.23 0.27
CA ALA A 49 6.53 -1.62 0.20
C ALA A 49 5.69 -1.94 1.45
N MET A 50 5.72 -3.19 1.91
CA MET A 50 5.02 -3.64 3.12
C MET A 50 5.58 -2.99 4.40
N GLU A 51 6.87 -2.71 4.48
CA GLU A 51 7.44 -1.97 5.61
C GLU A 51 6.92 -0.53 5.65
N PHE A 52 6.78 0.11 4.49
CA PHE A 52 6.24 1.48 4.37
C PHE A 52 4.73 1.57 4.63
N THR A 53 3.97 0.49 4.46
CA THR A 53 2.54 0.49 4.83
C THR A 53 2.33 0.42 6.34
N GLN A 54 3.33 -0.03 7.09
CA GLN A 54 3.28 -0.16 8.54
C GLN A 54 3.96 1.00 9.27
N ALA A 55 4.79 1.79 8.58
CA ALA A 55 5.56 2.88 9.16
C ALA A 55 4.81 4.24 9.19
N PRO A 56 4.80 4.97 10.33
CA PRO A 56 4.34 6.37 10.39
C PRO A 56 5.31 7.32 9.66
N PRO A 57 4.90 8.54 9.23
CA PRO A 57 3.69 9.29 9.63
C PRO A 57 2.47 9.13 8.71
N ALA A 58 2.62 8.57 7.51
CA ALA A 58 1.50 8.21 6.65
C ALA A 58 1.85 6.89 5.93
N PRO A 59 1.00 5.86 6.05
CA PRO A 59 1.27 4.59 5.40
C PRO A 59 1.21 4.78 3.88
N LEU A 60 2.24 4.32 3.18
CA LEU A 60 2.26 4.28 1.73
C LEU A 60 1.10 3.40 1.23
N LEU A 61 0.33 3.88 0.26
CA LEU A 61 -0.72 3.05 -0.33
C LEU A 61 -0.09 2.03 -1.27
N VAL A 62 -0.26 0.74 -1.01
CA VAL A 62 0.26 -0.33 -1.89
C VAL A 62 -0.92 -1.12 -2.43
N LEU A 63 -1.04 -1.16 -3.76
CA LEU A 63 -2.17 -1.70 -4.50
C LEU A 63 -1.73 -2.93 -5.31
N PRO A 64 -2.04 -4.16 -4.86
CA PRO A 64 -1.80 -5.34 -5.66
C PRO A 64 -2.83 -5.44 -6.80
N VAL A 65 -2.34 -5.51 -8.03
CA VAL A 65 -3.11 -5.75 -9.25
C VAL A 65 -2.70 -7.10 -9.79
N HIS A 66 -3.61 -8.04 -9.96
CA HIS A 66 -3.32 -9.33 -10.56
C HIS A 66 -3.88 -9.42 -11.97
N THR A 67 -3.12 -10.08 -12.84
CA THR A 67 -3.59 -10.46 -14.17
C THR A 67 -4.45 -11.71 -14.10
N SER A 68 -5.24 -11.99 -15.14
CA SER A 68 -6.00 -13.25 -15.27
C SER A 68 -5.14 -14.52 -15.22
N ALA A 69 -3.84 -14.39 -15.51
CA ALA A 69 -2.86 -15.47 -15.45
C ALA A 69 -2.29 -15.71 -14.05
N TRP A 70 -2.59 -14.85 -13.06
CA TRP A 70 -2.13 -15.00 -11.70
C TRP A 70 -3.18 -15.68 -10.83
N TRP A 71 -2.74 -16.65 -10.05
CA TRP A 71 -3.52 -17.29 -9.00
C TRP A 71 -2.81 -17.09 -7.67
N PHE A 72 -3.59 -16.89 -6.60
CA PHE A 72 -3.01 -16.87 -5.27
C PHE A 72 -2.40 -18.24 -4.98
N PRO A 73 -1.12 -18.33 -4.55
CA PRO A 73 -0.48 -19.60 -4.26
C PRO A 73 -1.15 -20.30 -3.07
N SER A 74 -1.04 -21.63 -3.03
CA SER A 74 -1.38 -22.38 -1.81
C SER A 74 -0.50 -21.94 -0.64
N ALA A 75 -0.96 -22.18 0.60
CA ALA A 75 -0.21 -21.84 1.79
C ALA A 75 1.23 -22.39 1.77
N GLY A 76 1.40 -23.64 1.36
CA GLY A 76 2.72 -24.28 1.26
C GLY A 76 3.58 -23.68 0.15
N ALA A 77 3.00 -23.38 -1.01
CA ALA A 77 3.73 -22.73 -2.11
C ALA A 77 4.19 -21.31 -1.73
N LEU A 78 3.33 -20.54 -1.06
CA LEU A 78 3.67 -19.23 -0.53
C LEU A 78 4.79 -19.32 0.50
N GLN A 79 4.70 -20.25 1.45
CA GLN A 79 5.73 -20.46 2.47
C GLN A 79 7.06 -20.84 1.83
N GLY A 80 7.07 -21.75 0.85
CA GLY A 80 8.27 -22.13 0.11
C GLY A 80 8.91 -20.96 -0.62
N ALA A 81 8.11 -20.11 -1.28
CA ALA A 81 8.59 -18.90 -1.92
C ALA A 81 9.20 -17.93 -0.89
N MET A 82 8.50 -17.67 0.22
CA MET A 82 9.01 -16.77 1.27
C MET A 82 10.29 -17.30 1.91
N ALA A 83 10.38 -18.61 2.16
CA ALA A 83 11.60 -19.23 2.69
C ALA A 83 12.79 -19.13 1.72
N LYS A 84 12.52 -19.24 0.41
CA LYS A 84 13.55 -19.08 -0.63
C LYS A 84 14.10 -17.65 -0.67
N HIS A 85 13.23 -16.65 -0.54
CA HIS A 85 13.63 -15.24 -0.65
C HIS A 85 14.06 -14.61 0.68
N PHE A 86 13.53 -15.09 1.81
CA PHE A 86 13.73 -14.55 3.15
C PHE A 86 13.99 -15.68 4.16
N PRO A 87 15.11 -16.42 4.06
CA PRO A 87 15.33 -17.64 4.84
C PRO A 87 15.28 -17.42 6.36
N THR A 88 15.69 -16.25 6.83
CA THR A 88 15.68 -15.89 8.26
C THR A 88 14.36 -15.30 8.75
N GLN A 89 13.50 -14.82 7.84
CA GLN A 89 12.27 -14.07 8.15
C GLN A 89 11.03 -14.66 7.45
N ALA A 90 11.11 -15.92 7.03
CA ALA A 90 10.12 -16.54 6.14
C ALA A 90 8.69 -16.47 6.71
N MET A 91 8.54 -16.69 8.03
CA MET A 91 7.25 -16.66 8.70
C MET A 91 6.66 -15.25 8.76
N GLU A 92 7.47 -14.25 9.09
CA GLU A 92 7.06 -12.85 9.13
C GLU A 92 6.68 -12.35 7.74
N ALA A 93 7.50 -12.66 6.73
CA ALA A 93 7.22 -12.34 5.33
C ALA A 93 5.92 -13.02 4.85
N MET A 94 5.65 -14.25 5.27
CA MET A 94 4.41 -14.96 4.94
C MET A 94 3.17 -14.30 5.56
N VAL A 95 3.25 -13.89 6.83
CA VAL A 95 2.15 -13.18 7.50
C VAL A 95 1.90 -11.83 6.83
N SER A 96 2.96 -11.06 6.59
CA SER A 96 2.88 -9.77 5.89
C SER A 96 2.31 -9.92 4.48
N ALA A 97 2.77 -10.91 3.71
CA ALA A 97 2.24 -11.19 2.38
C ALA A 97 0.76 -11.56 2.42
N ARG A 98 0.33 -12.42 3.35
CA ARG A 98 -1.10 -12.77 3.50
C ARG A 98 -1.95 -11.56 3.84
N THR A 99 -1.52 -10.75 4.81
CA THR A 99 -2.20 -9.51 5.17
C THR A 99 -2.27 -8.56 3.98
N PHE A 100 -1.17 -8.42 3.24
CA PHE A 100 -1.11 -7.61 2.03
C PHE A 100 -2.10 -8.04 0.96
N PHE A 101 -2.15 -9.34 0.61
CA PHE A 101 -3.04 -9.84 -0.43
C PHE A 101 -4.51 -9.92 -0.01
N ASN A 102 -4.80 -9.97 1.29
CA ASN A 102 -6.17 -9.84 1.79
C ASN A 102 -6.74 -8.43 1.61
N HIS A 103 -5.88 -7.41 1.52
CA HIS A 103 -6.25 -6.00 1.61
C HIS A 103 -6.68 -5.34 0.28
N ILE A 104 -7.29 -6.09 -0.64
CA ILE A 104 -7.79 -5.68 -1.97
C ILE A 104 -6.81 -6.04 -3.08
N SER A 105 -7.02 -7.18 -3.73
CA SER A 105 -6.37 -7.51 -5.01
C SER A 105 -7.29 -7.14 -6.18
N LEU A 106 -6.73 -6.47 -7.18
CA LEU A 106 -7.47 -5.94 -8.32
C LEU A 106 -7.28 -6.86 -9.52
N CYS A 107 -8.34 -7.44 -10.06
CA CYS A 107 -8.22 -8.20 -11.31
C CYS A 107 -8.10 -7.22 -12.47
N PHE A 108 -6.99 -7.30 -13.21
CA PHE A 108 -6.77 -6.57 -14.45
C PHE A 108 -6.84 -7.55 -15.62
N ASN A 109 -7.82 -7.34 -16.48
CA ASN A 109 -7.96 -8.08 -17.72
C ASN A 109 -7.69 -7.13 -18.88
N ALA A 110 -6.56 -7.32 -19.56
CA ALA A 110 -6.08 -6.44 -20.63
C ALA A 110 -7.02 -6.40 -21.86
N HIS A 111 -7.98 -7.32 -21.94
CA HIS A 111 -8.97 -7.38 -23.02
C HIS A 111 -10.30 -6.71 -22.68
N GLU A 112 -10.43 -6.11 -21.49
CA GLU A 112 -11.63 -5.40 -21.09
C GLU A 112 -11.71 -4.01 -21.74
N SER A 113 -12.93 -3.57 -22.05
CA SER A 113 -13.15 -2.25 -22.61
C SER A 113 -12.80 -1.17 -21.58
N ALA A 114 -12.42 0.02 -22.04
CA ALA A 114 -12.08 1.15 -21.18
C ALA A 114 -13.17 1.45 -20.13
N GLN A 115 -14.44 1.26 -20.48
CA GLN A 115 -15.58 1.45 -19.56
C GLN A 115 -15.56 0.48 -18.38
N VAL A 116 -15.10 -0.76 -18.56
CA VAL A 116 -14.99 -1.73 -17.48
C VAL A 116 -13.83 -1.37 -16.55
N LEU A 117 -12.71 -0.92 -17.12
CA LEU A 117 -11.57 -0.40 -16.34
C LEU A 117 -11.98 0.81 -15.49
N ASP A 118 -12.69 1.78 -16.08
CA ASP A 118 -13.20 2.95 -15.36
C ASP A 118 -14.16 2.57 -14.23
N ALA A 119 -15.06 1.61 -14.48
CA ALA A 119 -15.98 1.10 -13.46
C ALA A 119 -15.25 0.36 -12.33
N GLN A 120 -14.19 -0.40 -12.65
CA GLN A 120 -13.35 -1.05 -11.65
C GLN A 120 -12.59 -0.01 -10.82
N VAL A 121 -11.98 1.00 -11.46
CA VAL A 121 -11.29 2.11 -10.78
C VAL A 121 -12.26 2.85 -9.85
N GLY A 122 -13.48 3.18 -10.30
CA GLY A 122 -14.49 3.84 -9.47
C GLY A 122 -14.93 3.02 -8.25
N ARG A 123 -15.02 1.69 -8.39
CA ARG A 123 -15.28 0.78 -7.26
C ARG A 123 -14.09 0.67 -6.31
N MET A 124 -12.87 0.93 -6.76
CA MET A 124 -11.68 0.92 -5.92
C MET A 124 -11.53 2.21 -5.13
N THR A 125 -11.69 3.36 -5.77
CA THR A 125 -11.57 4.67 -5.09
C THR A 125 -12.54 4.76 -3.92
N THR A 126 -13.78 4.30 -4.11
CA THR A 126 -14.78 4.22 -3.03
C THR A 126 -14.40 3.28 -1.88
N ARG A 127 -13.62 2.21 -2.13
CA ARG A 127 -13.12 1.32 -1.07
C ARG A 127 -11.91 1.90 -0.34
N ILE A 128 -11.05 2.62 -1.06
CA ILE A 128 -9.88 3.31 -0.49
C ILE A 128 -10.33 4.49 0.37
N ASP A 129 -11.34 5.23 -0.08
CA ASP A 129 -11.91 6.38 0.63
C ASP A 129 -12.89 5.98 1.75
N GLY A 130 -13.56 4.83 1.58
CA GLY A 130 -14.60 4.33 2.49
C GLY A 130 -14.13 3.39 3.60
N ALA A 131 -12.89 2.87 3.53
CA ALA A 131 -12.34 2.12 4.65
C ALA A 131 -12.13 3.11 5.82
N PRO A 132 -12.84 2.94 6.97
CA PRO A 132 -12.53 3.75 8.13
C PRO A 132 -11.06 3.50 8.45
N ARG A 133 -10.23 4.54 8.36
CA ARG A 133 -8.85 4.53 8.81
C ARG A 133 -8.86 4.38 10.33
N THR A 134 -9.17 3.18 10.82
CA THR A 134 -9.12 2.77 12.22
C THR A 134 -7.66 2.85 12.66
N GLY A 135 -7.25 4.04 13.09
CA GLY A 135 -5.88 4.33 13.48
C GLY A 135 -5.52 5.81 13.48
N LEU A 136 -6.25 6.68 12.76
CA LEU A 136 -6.05 8.11 12.90
C LEU A 136 -6.87 8.63 14.10
N PRO A 137 -6.23 9.21 15.14
CA PRO A 137 -6.98 9.88 16.19
C PRO A 137 -7.86 10.95 15.53
N LYS A 138 -9.17 10.85 15.75
CA LYS A 138 -10.12 11.91 15.38
C LYS A 138 -9.70 13.14 16.16
N MET A 139 -8.99 14.04 15.49
CA MET A 139 -8.71 15.36 16.00
C MET A 139 -10.05 16.07 16.09
N ASN A 140 -10.62 16.09 17.30
CA ASN A 140 -11.86 16.79 17.60
C ASN A 140 -11.64 18.26 17.23
N ARG A 141 -12.28 18.69 16.14
CA ARG A 141 -12.56 20.10 15.89
C ARG A 141 -13.64 20.52 16.88
N THR A 142 -13.24 20.91 18.08
CA THR A 142 -14.05 21.80 18.90
C THR A 142 -13.90 23.21 18.32
N ALA A 143 -14.81 23.54 17.41
CA ALA A 143 -15.18 24.92 17.19
C ALA A 143 -16.26 25.27 18.23
N SER A 144 -15.87 26.05 19.23
CA SER A 144 -16.80 26.95 19.93
C SER A 144 -16.09 28.28 20.10
N ALA A 145 -16.46 29.21 19.23
CA ALA A 145 -16.35 30.63 19.50
C ALA A 145 -17.38 31.04 20.55
N ASN A 146 -17.14 32.22 21.11
CA ASN A 146 -17.99 33.05 21.97
C ASN A 146 -17.82 32.78 23.49
N LYS A 147 -17.71 33.78 24.37
CA LYS A 147 -17.67 35.25 24.32
C LYS A 147 -17.56 35.71 25.80
N GLU A 148 -17.06 36.92 26.04
CA GLU A 148 -17.20 37.68 27.31
C GLU A 148 -16.50 37.11 28.56
N ASP A 149 -15.43 37.77 29.05
CA ASP A 149 -15.59 38.74 30.13
C ASP A 149 -14.31 39.57 30.34
N CYS A 150 -14.49 40.89 30.33
CA CYS A 150 -13.53 41.88 30.80
C CYS A 150 -14.07 42.36 32.15
N ASP A 151 -13.47 41.96 33.27
CA ASP A 151 -13.63 42.69 34.52
C ASP A 151 -12.49 42.32 35.50
N GLU A 152 -11.47 43.17 35.53
CA GLU A 152 -10.55 43.29 36.66
C GLU A 152 -10.68 44.72 37.22
N PRO A 153 -11.12 44.90 38.47
CA PRO A 153 -10.81 46.10 39.22
C PRO A 153 -9.74 45.76 40.26
N PHE A 154 -8.49 46.09 39.94
CA PHE A 154 -7.51 46.39 40.98
C PHE A 154 -7.64 47.87 41.36
N SER A 155 -7.92 48.13 42.63
CA SER A 155 -7.66 49.43 43.25
C SER A 155 -7.28 49.23 44.72
N LEU A 156 -6.03 49.62 44.98
CA LEU A 156 -5.34 49.98 46.23
C LEU A 156 -5.08 48.88 47.27
#